data_AF-A0A067FWB5-F1
#
_entry.id   AF-A0A067FWB5-F1
#
_cell.length_a   1.000
_cell.length_b   1.000
_cell.length_c   1.000
_cell.angle_alpha   90.00
_cell.angle_beta   90.00
_cell.angle_gamma   90.00
#
_symmetry.space_group_name_H-M   'P 1'
#
loop_
_entity.id
_entity.type
_entity.pdbx_description
1 polymer ?
#
loop_
_entity_poly.entity_id
_entity_poly.type
_entity_poly.pdbx_seq_one_letter_code
_entity_poly.pdbx_strand_id
1 'polypeptide(L)'
;MKQLLEKHGKTHFNGCLPAYDGRKGFYTAGALPFTSKDFNIKLIDRDESGDINCTVVGRSFFAPGFHKSEIGFGVECWKGFYQSLRPTQMGMSLNMGVKVEVAHGESKRYRVSGITSQPTKKLK
;
A
#
# COMPACT_ATOMS: atom_id res chain seq x y z
N MET A 1 -3.09 4.60 13.22
CA MET A 1 -4.47 4.11 12.99
C MET A 1 -4.85 2.98 13.94
N LYS A 2 -4.01 1.95 14.08
CA LYS A 2 -4.20 0.82 15.00
C LYS A 2 -4.70 1.20 16.41
N GLN A 3 -4.01 2.13 17.09
CA GLN A 3 -4.43 2.60 18.42
C GLN A 3 -5.84 3.20 18.48
N LEU A 4 -6.34 3.85 17.42
CA LEU A 4 -7.72 4.36 17.41
C LEU A 4 -8.70 3.21 17.51
N LEU A 5 -8.45 2.13 16.76
CA LEU A 5 -9.32 0.97 16.71
C LEU A 5 -9.24 0.16 18.01
N GLU A 6 -8.05 0.01 18.57
CA GLU A 6 -7.86 -0.65 19.86
C GLU A 6 -8.62 0.06 21.00
N LYS A 7 -8.56 1.40 21.05
CA LYS A 7 -9.20 2.18 22.12
C LYS A 7 -10.68 2.46 21.88
N HIS A 8 -11.07 2.73 20.63
CA HIS A 8 -12.38 3.29 20.31
C HIS A 8 -13.19 2.45 19.32
N GLY A 9 -12.61 1.37 18.76
CA GLY A 9 -13.26 0.51 17.76
C GLY A 9 -14.61 -0.02 18.21
N LYS A 10 -14.68 -0.64 19.39
CA LYS A 10 -15.92 -1.22 19.93
C LYS A 10 -16.93 -0.17 20.40
N THR A 11 -16.46 0.94 20.94
CA THR A 11 -17.30 1.92 21.64
C THR A 11 -17.84 3.02 20.73
N HIS A 12 -17.04 3.49 19.77
CA HIS A 12 -17.36 4.64 18.93
C HIS A 12 -17.54 4.26 17.45
N PHE A 13 -16.95 3.15 17.01
CA PHE A 13 -17.08 2.65 15.64
C PHE A 13 -17.98 1.43 15.51
N ASN A 14 -18.68 1.00 16.58
CA ASN A 14 -19.54 -0.19 16.61
C ASN A 14 -18.84 -1.47 16.09
N GLY A 15 -17.51 -1.57 16.25
CA GLY A 15 -16.72 -2.67 15.70
C GLY A 15 -16.44 -2.58 14.20
N CYS A 16 -16.91 -1.56 13.50
CA CYS A 16 -16.59 -1.34 12.09
C CYS A 16 -15.14 -0.89 11.91
N LEU A 17 -14.52 -1.36 10.83
CA LEU A 17 -13.19 -0.93 10.42
C LEU A 17 -13.33 0.27 9.47
N PRO A 18 -12.86 1.47 9.87
CA PRO A 18 -12.87 2.64 9.02
C PRO A 18 -11.76 2.56 7.97
N ALA A 19 -11.98 3.22 6.84
CA ALA A 19 -10.97 3.48 5.83
C ALA A 19 -10.34 4.86 6.05
N TYR A 20 -9.01 4.92 6.14
CA TYR A 20 -8.25 6.15 6.26
C TYR A 20 -7.38 6.36 5.01
N ASP A 21 -7.43 7.55 4.43
CA ASP A 21 -6.74 7.86 3.17
C ASP A 21 -5.26 8.26 3.34
N GLY A 22 -4.77 8.31 4.58
CA GLY A 22 -3.40 8.74 4.88
C GLY A 22 -3.23 10.26 5.03
N ARG A 23 -4.31 11.05 4.95
CA ARG A 23 -4.30 12.52 5.06
C ARG A 23 -5.35 13.02 6.05
N LYS A 24 -6.55 13.32 5.56
CA LYS A 24 -7.65 13.90 6.34
C LYS A 24 -8.97 13.15 6.11
N GLY A 25 -9.02 12.26 5.13
CA GLY A 25 -10.20 11.48 4.79
C GLY A 25 -10.29 10.24 5.67
N PHE A 26 -11.41 10.11 6.38
CA PHE A 26 -11.72 8.98 7.23
C PHE A 26 -13.17 8.58 7.01
N TYR A 27 -13.39 7.34 6.62
CA TYR A 27 -14.68 6.88 6.09
C TYR A 27 -15.12 5.62 6.83
N THR A 28 -16.41 5.52 7.10
CA THR A 28 -17.05 4.34 7.70
C THR A 28 -18.15 3.83 6.80
N ALA A 29 -18.45 2.53 6.89
CA ALA A 29 -19.52 1.90 6.11
C ALA A 29 -20.93 2.39 6.49
N GLY A 30 -21.07 3.12 7.59
CA GLY A 30 -22.33 3.69 8.05
C GLY A 30 -22.13 4.94 8.90
N ALA A 31 -23.26 5.58 9.27
CA ALA A 31 -23.26 6.76 10.12
C ALA A 31 -22.70 6.44 11.51
N LEU A 32 -21.92 7.37 12.04
CA LEU A 32 -21.38 7.29 13.39
C LEU A 32 -22.44 7.74 14.41
N PRO A 33 -22.41 7.24 15.66
CA PRO A 33 -23.34 7.65 16.72
C PRO A 33 -23.04 9.05 17.27
N PHE A 34 -22.36 9.89 16.49
CA PHE A 34 -21.99 11.26 16.81
C PHE A 34 -21.79 12.06 15.51
N THR A 35 -22.01 13.36 15.59
CA THR A 35 -21.77 14.30 14.48
C THR A 35 -20.32 14.78 14.43
N SER A 36 -19.69 14.94 15.59
CA SER A 36 -18.28 15.30 15.73
C SER A 36 -17.69 14.67 16.99
N LYS A 37 -16.43 14.24 16.93
CA LYS A 37 -15.71 13.65 18.06
C LYS A 37 -14.21 13.77 17.88
N ASP A 38 -13.54 14.23 18.94
CA ASP A 38 -12.10 14.27 19.01
C ASP A 38 -11.54 13.01 19.67
N PHE A 39 -10.46 12.48 19.09
CA PHE A 39 -9.78 11.29 19.59
C PHE A 39 -8.32 11.60 19.92
N ASN A 40 -7.93 11.36 21.17
CA ASN A 40 -6.54 11.49 21.60
C ASN A 40 -5.79 10.16 21.36
N ILE A 41 -5.20 10.03 20.19
CA ILE A 41 -4.40 8.85 19.79
C ILE A 41 -2.92 9.21 19.66
N LYS A 42 -2.03 8.27 19.98
CA LYS A 42 -0.61 8.40 19.62
C LYS A 42 -0.43 7.83 18.22
N LEU A 43 0.17 8.62 17.35
CA LEU A 43 0.66 8.13 16.07
C LEU A 43 2.04 7.55 16.32
N ILE A 44 2.16 6.23 16.26
CA ILE A 44 3.44 5.54 16.29
C ILE A 44 3.98 5.57 14.86
N ASP A 45 5.24 5.94 14.70
CA ASP A 45 5.90 5.90 13.40
C ASP A 45 6.00 4.46 12.88
N ARG A 46 5.95 4.31 11.55
CA ARG A 46 5.80 2.99 10.89
C ARG A 46 6.88 2.00 11.25
N ASP A 47 8.06 2.47 11.65
CA ASP A 47 9.23 1.64 11.89
C ASP A 47 9.14 0.85 13.22
N GLU A 48 8.30 1.29 14.16
CA GLU A 48 8.16 0.65 15.48
C GLU A 48 7.01 -0.38 15.56
N SER A 49 6.05 -0.36 14.62
CA SER A 49 4.79 -1.12 14.77
C SER A 49 4.90 -2.61 14.39
N GLY A 50 5.98 -3.05 13.73
CA GLY A 50 6.17 -4.44 13.28
C GLY A 50 5.08 -4.97 12.32
N ASP A 51 4.13 -4.12 11.92
CA ASP A 51 3.08 -4.46 10.98
C ASP A 51 3.67 -4.57 9.57
N ILE A 52 3.08 -5.46 8.76
CA ILE A 52 3.42 -5.77 7.36
C ILE A 52 4.01 -4.53 6.67
N ASN A 53 5.33 -4.53 6.44
CA ASN A 53 6.06 -3.37 5.96
C ASN A 53 5.74 -3.12 4.48
N CYS A 54 4.52 -2.64 4.20
CA CYS A 54 4.01 -2.42 2.87
C CYS A 54 4.47 -1.04 2.40
N THR A 55 5.37 -1.04 1.42
CA THR A 55 5.80 0.18 0.74
C THR A 55 4.78 0.51 -0.35
N VAL A 56 4.16 1.68 -0.24
CA VAL A 56 3.25 2.21 -1.26
C VAL A 56 4.01 3.18 -2.16
N VAL A 57 4.00 2.93 -3.47
CA VAL A 57 4.58 3.83 -4.48
C VAL A 57 3.50 4.19 -5.50
N GLY A 58 3.00 5.42 -5.39
CA GLY A 58 1.87 5.87 -6.20
C GLY A 58 0.64 4.97 -5.97
N ARG A 59 0.27 4.20 -6.99
CA ARG A 59 -0.87 3.26 -6.97
C ARG A 59 -0.45 1.79 -6.83
N SER A 60 0.82 1.55 -6.49
CA SER A 60 1.38 0.21 -6.37
C SER A 60 1.78 -0.08 -4.93
N PHE A 61 1.65 -1.34 -4.53
CA PHE A 61 1.91 -1.83 -3.18
C PHE A 61 2.95 -2.94 -3.26
N PHE A 62 3.98 -2.83 -2.43
CA PHE A 62 5.06 -3.79 -2.31
C PHE A 62 5.18 -4.21 -0.85
N ALA A 63 5.44 -5.47 -0.58
CA ALA A 63 5.61 -5.98 0.78
C ALA A 63 6.69 -7.07 0.78
N PRO A 64 7.42 -7.27 1.89
CA PRO A 64 8.41 -8.35 1.99
C PRO A 64 7.85 -9.73 1.61
N GLY A 65 6.57 -9.98 1.91
CA GLY A 65 5.88 -11.22 1.55
C GLY A 65 5.61 -11.41 0.05
N PHE A 66 5.77 -10.39 -0.79
CA PHE A 66 5.55 -10.48 -2.24
C PHE A 66 6.80 -10.87 -3.04
N HIS A 67 7.85 -11.30 -2.35
CA HIS A 67 9.21 -11.58 -2.85
C HIS A 67 10.02 -10.30 -3.13
N LYS A 68 11.15 -10.24 -2.43
CA LYS A 68 12.23 -9.29 -2.63
C LYS A 68 13.50 -10.10 -2.91
N SER A 69 14.22 -9.77 -3.97
CA SER A 69 15.42 -10.51 -4.37
C SER A 69 16.53 -9.56 -4.82
N GLU A 70 17.77 -9.82 -4.41
CA GLU A 70 18.94 -9.15 -4.95
C GLU A 70 19.22 -9.66 -6.38
N ILE A 71 19.44 -8.74 -7.33
CA ILE A 71 19.84 -9.05 -8.72
C ILE A 71 21.34 -8.78 -8.94
N GLY A 72 22.06 -8.41 -7.87
CA GLY A 72 23.50 -8.16 -7.86
C GLY A 72 23.85 -6.67 -7.87
N PHE A 73 25.12 -6.36 -7.56
CA PHE A 73 25.66 -4.99 -7.48
C PHE A 73 24.87 -4.06 -6.52
N GLY A 74 24.31 -4.60 -5.44
CA GLY A 74 23.50 -3.82 -4.49
C GLY A 74 22.12 -3.41 -5.03
N VAL A 75 21.67 -4.03 -6.13
CA VAL A 75 20.37 -3.79 -6.75
C VAL A 75 19.36 -4.82 -6.28
N GLU A 76 18.21 -4.34 -5.80
CA GLU A 76 17.12 -5.14 -5.32
C GLU A 76 15.91 -5.02 -6.24
N CYS A 77 15.24 -6.14 -6.49
CA CYS A 77 13.97 -6.19 -7.19
C CYS A 77 12.84 -6.51 -6.22
N TRP A 78 11.79 -5.71 -6.36
CA TRP A 78 10.60 -5.75 -5.53
C TRP A 78 9.41 -6.10 -6.42
N LYS A 79 8.74 -7.20 -6.10
CA LYS A 79 7.48 -7.56 -6.73
C LYS A 79 6.31 -7.03 -5.89
N GLY A 80 5.27 -6.59 -6.57
CA GLY A 80 4.09 -6.01 -5.96
C GLY A 80 2.91 -5.98 -6.92
N PHE A 81 1.90 -5.18 -6.57
CA PHE A 81 0.68 -5.04 -7.37
C PHE A 81 0.34 -3.58 -7.58
N TYR A 82 -0.04 -3.24 -8.80
CA TYR A 82 -0.74 -2.01 -9.13
C TYR A 82 -2.23 -2.20 -8.84
N GLN A 83 -2.89 -1.19 -8.26
CA GLN A 83 -4.34 -1.15 -8.17
C GLN A 83 -4.93 0.23 -8.49
N SER A 84 -6.11 0.25 -9.11
CA SER A 84 -6.93 1.46 -9.23
C SER A 84 -8.41 1.13 -9.36
N LEU A 85 -9.28 1.84 -8.65
CA LEU A 85 -10.72 1.86 -8.94
C LEU A 85 -11.00 2.82 -10.09
N ARG A 86 -11.81 2.40 -11.08
CA ARG A 86 -12.17 3.22 -12.25
C ARG A 86 -13.67 3.14 -12.57
N PRO A 87 -14.35 4.28 -12.74
CA PRO A 87 -15.69 4.27 -13.30
C PRO A 87 -15.64 3.85 -14.77
N THR A 88 -16.59 3.03 -15.18
CA THR A 88 -16.78 2.55 -16.54
C THR A 88 -18.26 2.67 -16.91
N GLN A 89 -18.60 2.47 -18.18
CA GLN A 89 -20.00 2.40 -18.62
C GLN A 89 -20.79 1.30 -17.91
N MET A 90 -20.11 0.27 -17.39
CA MET A 90 -20.71 -0.86 -16.66
C MET A 90 -20.59 -0.73 -15.13
N GLY A 91 -20.29 0.48 -14.61
CA GLY A 91 -20.10 0.73 -13.18
C GLY A 91 -18.63 0.77 -12.75
N MET A 92 -18.39 0.58 -11.45
CA MET A 92 -17.03 0.61 -10.89
C MET A 92 -16.26 -0.67 -11.22
N SER A 93 -15.02 -0.50 -11.65
CA SER A 93 -14.08 -1.59 -11.91
C SER A 93 -12.84 -1.46 -11.03
N LEU A 94 -12.33 -2.59 -10.55
CA LEU A 94 -11.01 -2.68 -9.94
C LEU A 94 -10.00 -3.17 -10.98
N ASN A 95 -9.10 -2.27 -11.39
CA ASN A 95 -7.97 -2.62 -12.24
C ASN A 95 -6.79 -3.06 -11.36
N MET A 96 -6.33 -4.31 -11.53
CA MET A 96 -5.18 -4.88 -10.84
C MET A 96 -4.15 -5.41 -11.85
N GLY A 97 -2.87 -5.27 -11.52
CA GLY A 97 -1.79 -5.82 -12.32
C GLY A 97 -0.53 -6.08 -11.52
N VAL A 98 0.32 -6.99 -12.00
CA VAL A 98 1.65 -7.23 -11.40
C VAL A 98 2.53 -6.02 -11.65
N LYS A 99 3.25 -5.58 -10.61
CA LYS A 99 4.25 -4.53 -10.68
C LYS A 99 5.59 -5.06 -10.23
N VAL A 100 6.64 -4.65 -10.93
CA VAL A 100 8.03 -4.81 -10.52
C VAL A 100 8.63 -3.42 -10.38
N GLU A 101 9.41 -3.23 -9.33
CA GLU A 101 10.23 -2.05 -9.10
C GLU A 101 11.66 -2.48 -8.79
N VAL A 102 12.64 -1.73 -9.27
CA VAL A 102 14.05 -1.98 -9.00
C VAL A 102 14.60 -0.81 -8.20
N ALA A 103 15.33 -1.11 -7.15
CA ALA A 103 15.96 -0.12 -6.28
C ALA A 103 17.46 -0.41 -6.13
N HIS A 104 18.27 0.63 -6.00
CA HIS A 104 19.69 0.53 -5.65
C HIS A 104 19.93 1.33 -4.38
N GLY A 105 20.24 0.64 -3.28
CA GLY A 105 20.24 1.22 -1.94
C GLY A 105 18.87 1.75 -1.52
N GLU A 106 18.82 2.59 -0.48
CA GLU A 106 17.55 3.06 0.10
C GLU A 106 16.90 4.23 -0.67
N SER A 107 17.67 4.96 -1.46
CA SER A 107 17.23 6.25 -2.03
C SER A 107 16.88 6.25 -3.51
N LYS A 108 17.36 5.28 -4.30
CA LYS A 108 17.19 5.32 -5.76
C LYS A 108 16.26 4.20 -6.25
N ARG A 109 15.14 4.61 -6.83
CA ARG A 109 14.15 3.72 -7.47
C ARG A 109 14.14 3.96 -8.98
N TYR A 110 14.09 2.88 -9.74
CA TYR A 110 14.22 2.89 -11.19
C TYR A 110 12.98 2.30 -11.85
N ARG A 111 12.51 2.99 -12.89
CA ARG A 111 11.46 2.46 -13.76
C ARG A 111 12.05 1.37 -14.64
N VAL A 112 11.59 0.14 -14.46
CA VAL A 112 11.92 -0.96 -15.35
C VAL A 112 11.01 -0.92 -16.57
N SER A 113 11.59 -1.05 -17.77
CA SER A 113 10.88 -1.15 -19.05
C SER A 113 11.56 -2.19 -19.94
N GLY A 114 10.85 -2.73 -20.93
CA GLY A 114 11.44 -3.69 -21.87
C GLY A 114 11.79 -5.07 -21.28
N ILE A 115 11.07 -5.54 -20.25
CA ILE A 115 11.30 -6.88 -19.69
C ILE A 115 10.96 -7.92 -20.76
N THR A 116 11.92 -8.77 -21.09
CA THR A 116 11.77 -9.88 -22.03
C THR A 116 12.08 -11.21 -21.34
N SER A 117 11.43 -12.28 -21.77
CA SER A 117 11.78 -13.65 -21.38
C SER A 117 13.01 -14.18 -22.12
N GLN A 118 13.47 -13.47 -23.16
CA GLN A 118 14.65 -13.85 -23.92
C GLN A 118 15.92 -13.37 -23.22
N PRO A 119 16.94 -14.24 -23.04
CA PRO A 119 18.21 -13.84 -22.46
C PRO A 119 18.86 -12.68 -23.22
N THR A 120 19.51 -11.77 -22.50
CA THR A 120 20.08 -10.52 -23.03
C THR A 120 21.02 -10.73 -24.22
N LYS A 121 21.70 -11.89 -24.29
CA LYS A 121 22.58 -12.28 -25.42
C LYS A 121 21.83 -12.47 -26.75
N LYS A 122 20.49 -12.45 -26.77
CA LYS A 122 19.65 -12.59 -27.97
C LYS A 122 18.92 -11.29 -28.35
N LEU A 123 19.09 -10.22 -27.59
CA LEU A 123 18.59 -8.90 -27.96
C LEU A 123 19.64 -8.25 -28.86
N LYS A 124 19.27 -8.01 -30.13
CA LYS A 124 20.12 -7.35 -31.13
C LYS A 124 20.30 -5.88 -30.80
#